data_AF-A0A3B9W396-F1
#
_entry.id   AF-A0A3B9W396-F1
#
_cell.length_a   1.000
_cell.length_b   1.000
_cell.length_c   1.000
_cell.angle_alpha   90.00
_cell.angle_beta   90.00
_cell.angle_gamma   90.00
#
_symmetry.space_group_name_H-M   'P 1'
#
loop_
_entity.id
_entity.type
_entity.pdbx_description
1 polymer ?
#
loop_
_entity_poly.entity_id
_entity_poly.type
_entity_poly.pdbx_seq_one_letter_code
_entity_poly.pdbx_strand_id
1 'polypeptide(L)'
;MAVTKKLSSPARWNRLLALGVGLSFLATACGSSSASGPTASAPGITATTITIGSTQPLTGPAAPGYSEISKASNAYFQWVNDHGGVRGRKIVYK
;
A
#
# COMPACT_ATOMS: atom_id res chain seq x y z
N MET A 1 -48.86 -30.50 44.91
CA MET A 1 -50.06 -30.36 44.06
C MET A 1 -49.98 -28.99 43.40
N ALA A 2 -49.28 -28.80 42.28
CA ALA A 2 -49.59 -29.25 40.91
C ALA A 2 -50.79 -28.53 40.28
N VAL A 3 -50.55 -28.10 39.02
CA VAL A 3 -51.51 -27.74 37.95
C VAL A 3 -52.00 -26.28 37.97
N THR A 4 -51.42 -25.33 37.21
CA THR A 4 -51.30 -25.11 35.74
C THR A 4 -52.59 -24.76 34.98
N LYS A 5 -52.39 -23.85 33.99
CA LYS A 5 -53.24 -23.37 32.88
C LYS A 5 -53.87 -22.00 33.17
N LYS A 6 -53.85 -21.01 32.26
CA LYS A 6 -53.95 -21.06 30.79
C LYS A 6 -53.42 -19.75 30.17
N LEU A 7 -52.63 -19.85 29.10
CA LEU A 7 -52.12 -18.72 28.30
C LEU A 7 -53.24 -17.95 27.59
N SER A 8 -53.10 -16.63 27.52
CA SER A 8 -53.61 -15.79 26.43
C SER A 8 -52.68 -14.58 26.28
N SER A 9 -51.98 -14.50 25.15
CA SER A 9 -51.29 -13.30 24.66
C SER A 9 -51.98 -12.97 23.32
N PRO A 10 -52.11 -11.69 22.93
CA PRO A 10 -50.98 -11.18 22.15
C PRO A 10 -50.77 -9.66 22.21
N ALA A 11 -49.55 -9.32 21.80
CA ALA A 11 -49.23 -8.14 21.01
C ALA A 11 -49.41 -6.80 21.72
N ARG A 12 -48.27 -6.15 21.99
CA ARG A 12 -47.79 -5.06 21.11
C ARG A 12 -46.73 -4.15 21.76
N TRP A 13 -46.24 -4.50 22.95
CA TRP A 13 -45.30 -3.62 23.68
C TRP A 13 -43.83 -4.06 23.76
N ASN A 14 -43.49 -5.27 23.30
CA ASN A 14 -42.11 -5.80 23.39
C ASN A 14 -41.29 -5.71 22.10
N ARG A 15 -41.68 -4.84 21.15
CA ARG A 15 -41.02 -4.74 19.84
C ARG A 15 -40.01 -3.61 19.71
N LEU A 16 -39.26 -3.27 20.75
CA LEU A 16 -38.06 -2.43 20.61
C LEU A 16 -36.87 -2.89 21.47
N LEU A 17 -36.85 -4.15 21.89
CA LEU A 17 -35.67 -4.81 22.47
C LEU A 17 -35.41 -6.14 21.77
N ALA A 18 -35.08 -6.08 20.49
CA ALA A 18 -34.39 -7.17 19.78
C ALA A 18 -34.07 -6.67 18.38
N LEU A 19 -32.84 -6.20 18.18
CA LEU A 19 -32.07 -6.26 16.93
C LEU A 19 -30.80 -5.45 17.18
N GLY A 20 -29.69 -6.14 17.40
CA GLY A 20 -28.41 -5.49 17.63
C GLY A 20 -27.45 -6.20 18.57
N VAL A 21 -27.60 -7.51 18.78
CA VAL A 21 -26.46 -8.40 19.08
C VAL A 21 -25.50 -8.31 17.87
N GLY A 22 -24.76 -7.21 17.80
CA GLY A 22 -23.69 -6.91 16.84
C GLY A 22 -22.55 -6.17 17.54
N LEU A 23 -22.53 -6.24 18.87
CA LEU A 23 -21.35 -5.97 19.67
C LEU A 23 -20.32 -7.04 19.32
N SER A 24 -19.12 -6.60 18.95
CA SER A 24 -17.86 -7.39 18.88
C SER A 24 -17.36 -7.94 17.54
N PHE A 25 -17.51 -7.27 16.39
CA PHE A 25 -16.81 -7.70 15.16
C PHE A 25 -16.19 -6.61 14.26
N LEU A 26 -15.64 -5.54 14.84
CA LEU A 26 -14.88 -4.53 14.06
C LEU A 26 -13.49 -4.21 14.63
N ALA A 27 -12.97 -5.01 15.57
CA ALA A 27 -11.68 -4.77 16.23
C ALA A 27 -10.56 -5.75 15.80
N THR A 28 -10.64 -6.39 14.63
CA THR A 28 -9.58 -7.32 14.16
C THR A 28 -9.44 -7.30 12.64
N ALA A 29 -9.03 -6.18 12.07
CA ALA A 29 -8.56 -6.15 10.68
C ALA A 29 -7.36 -5.22 10.44
N CYS A 30 -6.78 -4.61 11.47
CA CYS A 30 -5.44 -4.06 11.34
C CYS A 30 -4.45 -5.22 11.51
N GLY A 31 -4.44 -6.11 10.51
CA GLY A 31 -3.34 -7.04 10.34
C GLY A 31 -2.09 -6.20 10.21
N SER A 32 -1.22 -6.25 11.21
CA SER A 32 0.16 -5.80 11.06
C SER A 32 0.77 -6.67 9.97
N SER A 33 0.70 -6.20 8.73
CA SER A 33 1.56 -6.72 7.69
C SER A 33 2.98 -6.46 8.18
N SER A 34 3.61 -7.48 8.76
CA SER A 34 5.05 -7.54 8.91
C SER A 34 5.59 -7.55 7.48
N ALA A 35 5.65 -6.36 6.88
CA ALA A 35 6.21 -6.16 5.58
C ALA A 35 7.68 -6.54 5.74
N SER A 36 8.02 -7.74 5.27
CA SER A 36 9.41 -8.10 5.02
C SER A 36 9.92 -7.08 4.01
N GLY A 37 10.57 -6.03 4.53
CA GLY A 37 11.16 -4.97 3.73
C GLY A 37 12.04 -5.59 2.66
N PRO A 38 12.14 -5.00 1.47
CA PRO A 38 12.65 -5.73 0.33
C PRO A 38 14.17 -6.01 0.52
N THR A 39 14.53 -7.30 0.55
CA THR A 39 15.85 -7.85 0.96
C THR A 39 16.88 -7.96 -0.16
N ALA A 40 16.78 -7.12 -1.20
CA ALA A 40 17.77 -7.17 -2.30
C ALA A 40 19.08 -6.53 -1.84
N SER A 41 20.18 -7.29 -1.87
CA SER A 41 21.52 -6.88 -1.41
C SER A 41 22.52 -6.60 -2.56
N ALA A 42 22.03 -6.50 -3.80
CA ALA A 42 22.90 -6.23 -4.94
C ALA A 42 23.50 -4.81 -4.83
N PRO A 43 24.72 -4.59 -5.39
CA PRO A 43 25.31 -3.26 -5.47
C PRO A 43 24.32 -2.22 -6.02
N GLY A 44 24.27 -1.05 -5.37
CA GLY A 44 23.35 0.02 -5.73
C GLY A 44 21.92 -0.12 -5.19
N ILE A 45 21.57 -1.23 -4.53
CA ILE A 45 20.26 -1.40 -3.89
C ILE A 45 20.39 -1.32 -2.38
N THR A 46 19.57 -0.49 -1.74
CA THR A 46 19.45 -0.39 -0.28
C THR A 46 18.02 -0.72 0.14
N ALA A 47 17.71 -0.60 1.44
CA ALA A 47 16.34 -0.73 1.93
C ALA A 47 15.38 0.31 1.29
N THR A 48 15.88 1.48 0.90
CA THR A 48 15.06 2.62 0.46
C THR A 48 15.45 3.18 -0.90
N THR A 49 16.56 2.77 -1.49
CA THR A 49 17.07 3.34 -2.74
C THR A 49 17.51 2.29 -3.76
N ILE A 50 17.42 2.67 -5.04
CA ILE A 50 18.05 1.97 -6.17
C ILE A 50 18.87 3.01 -6.92
N THR A 51 20.19 2.82 -7.00
CA THR A 51 21.09 3.72 -7.72
C THR A 51 21.27 3.21 -9.15
N ILE A 52 21.02 4.08 -10.13
CA ILE A 52 21.19 3.79 -11.55
C ILE A 52 22.23 4.76 -12.11
N GLY A 53 23.29 4.22 -12.71
CA GLY A 53 24.26 5.00 -13.48
C GLY A 53 23.94 4.97 -14.97
N SER A 54 24.41 5.96 -15.73
CA SER A 54 24.36 5.93 -17.19
C SER A 54 25.69 6.30 -17.84
N THR A 55 25.87 5.85 -19.08
CA THR A 55 27.00 6.22 -19.93
C THR A 55 26.47 6.72 -21.27
N GLN A 56 26.87 7.94 -21.63
CA GLN A 56 26.40 8.63 -22.82
C GLN A 56 27.53 9.50 -23.38
N PRO A 57 27.65 9.63 -24.71
CA PRO A 57 28.59 10.56 -25.31
C PRO A 57 28.05 11.99 -25.16
N LEU A 58 28.48 12.69 -24.12
CA LEU A 58 28.10 14.09 -23.87
C LEU A 58 28.99 15.08 -24.60
N THR A 59 29.99 14.59 -25.35
CA THR A 59 30.93 15.38 -26.15
C THR A 59 31.15 14.77 -27.53
N GLY A 60 31.71 15.56 -28.45
CA GLY A 60 31.99 15.14 -29.83
C GLY A 60 30.76 15.15 -30.75
N PRO A 61 30.89 14.62 -31.99
CA PRO A 61 29.85 14.72 -33.02
C PRO A 61 28.51 14.06 -32.67
N ALA A 62 28.53 13.06 -31.78
CA ALA A 62 27.33 12.36 -31.33
C ALA A 62 26.53 13.13 -30.27
N ALA A 63 27.16 14.06 -29.54
CA ALA A 63 26.56 14.71 -28.36
C ALA A 63 25.18 15.36 -28.59
N PRO A 64 24.91 16.04 -29.74
CA PRO A 64 23.59 16.65 -29.98
C PRO A 64 22.44 15.64 -29.96
N GLY A 65 22.68 14.36 -30.28
CA GLY A 65 21.66 13.31 -30.25
C GLY A 65 21.50 12.61 -28.90
N TYR A 66 22.50 12.69 -28.01
CA TYR A 66 22.53 11.92 -26.74
C TYR A 66 22.38 12.79 -25.49
N SER A 67 22.73 14.08 -25.56
CA SER A 67 22.77 14.99 -24.40
C SER A 67 21.43 15.13 -23.67
N GLU A 68 20.31 14.94 -24.35
CA GLU A 68 18.98 15.02 -23.75
C GLU A 68 18.54 13.73 -23.05
N ILE A 69 19.19 12.59 -23.32
CA ILE A 69 18.78 11.28 -22.79
C ILE A 69 18.93 11.23 -21.27
N SER A 70 20.03 11.73 -20.72
CA SER A 70 20.22 11.81 -19.25
C SER A 70 19.14 12.64 -18.57
N LYS A 71 18.78 13.78 -19.16
CA LYS A 71 17.77 14.68 -18.58
C LYS A 71 16.38 14.03 -18.63
N ALA A 72 16.02 13.44 -19.77
CA ALA A 72 14.75 12.72 -19.92
C ALA A 72 14.66 11.51 -18.96
N SER A 73 15.74 10.75 -18.82
CA SER A 73 15.83 9.62 -17.88
C SER A 73 15.62 10.09 -16.44
N ASN A 74 16.30 11.16 -16.03
CA ASN A 74 16.14 11.73 -14.69
C ASN A 74 14.69 12.19 -14.43
N ALA A 75 14.07 12.91 -15.37
CA ALA A 75 12.68 13.35 -15.25
C ALA A 75 11.71 12.17 -15.12
N TYR A 76 11.92 11.10 -15.90
CA TYR A 76 11.12 9.88 -15.78
C TYR A 76 11.29 9.22 -14.41
N PHE A 77 12.52 9.10 -13.90
CA PHE A 77 12.75 8.50 -12.58
C PHE A 77 12.20 9.36 -11.45
N GLN A 78 12.20 10.69 -11.58
CA GLN A 78 11.49 11.57 -10.66
C GLN A 78 9.98 11.28 -10.66
N TRP A 79 9.36 11.18 -11.84
CA TRP A 79 7.96 10.79 -11.94
C TRP A 79 7.71 9.41 -11.28
N VAL A 80 8.53 8.39 -11.55
CA VAL A 80 8.41 7.07 -10.91
C VAL A 80 8.50 7.19 -9.38
N ASN A 81 9.43 8.01 -8.90
CA ASN A 81 9.59 8.27 -7.47
C ASN A 81 8.34 8.90 -6.88
N ASP A 82 7.75 9.89 -7.54
CA ASP A 82 6.53 10.56 -7.09
C ASP A 82 5.34 9.59 -7.01
N HIS A 83 5.37 8.51 -7.79
CA HIS A 83 4.36 7.44 -7.82
C HIS A 83 4.70 6.24 -6.92
N GLY A 84 5.56 6.44 -5.91
CA GLY A 84 5.87 5.42 -4.90
C GLY A 84 7.14 4.59 -5.18
N GLY A 85 7.84 4.90 -6.27
CA GLY A 85 9.10 4.25 -6.62
C GLY A 85 8.94 2.77 -6.98
N VAL A 86 10.02 2.01 -6.87
CA VAL A 86 10.05 0.59 -7.23
C VAL A 86 10.13 -0.25 -5.96
N ARG A 87 9.05 -0.98 -5.65
CA ARG A 87 8.92 -1.77 -4.41
C ARG A 87 9.23 -0.95 -3.15
N GLY A 88 8.74 0.30 -3.11
CA GLY A 88 8.98 1.24 -2.02
C GLY A 88 10.38 1.88 -1.98
N ARG A 89 11.21 1.68 -3.02
CA ARG A 89 12.53 2.30 -3.15
C ARG A 89 12.51 3.45 -4.14
N LYS A 90 13.17 4.55 -3.77
CA LYS A 90 13.40 5.69 -4.67
C LYS A 90 14.58 5.40 -5.59
N ILE A 91 14.41 5.71 -6.86
CA ILE A 91 15.48 5.65 -7.86
C ILE A 91 16.35 6.90 -7.74
N VAL A 92 17.66 6.71 -7.64
CA VAL A 92 18.66 7.78 -7.67
C VAL A 92 19.45 7.62 -8.96
N TYR A 93 19.33 8.58 -9.86
CA TYR A 93 20.02 8.59 -11.14
C TYR A 93 21.31 9.41 -11.05
N LYS A 94 22.41 8.86 -11.56
CA LYS A 94 23.74 9.49 -11.53
C LYS A 94 24.51 9.33 -12.83
#